data_AF-A0A317GZ17-F1
#
_entry.id   AF-A0A317GZ17-F1
#
_cell.length_a   1.000
_cell.length_b   1.000
_cell.length_c   1.000
_cell.angle_alpha   90.00
_cell.angle_beta   90.00
_cell.angle_gamma   90.00
#
_symmetry.space_group_name_H-M   'P 1'
#
loop_
_entity.id
_entity.type
_entity.pdbx_description
1 polymer ?
#
loop_
_entity_poly.entity_id
_entity_poly.type
_entity_poly.pdbx_seq_one_letter_code
_entity_poly.pdbx_strand_id
1 'polypeptide(L)'
;MAVKQQAPATSTAVGKWLTPTQMRTLEAICEALAPAVPPPAGEMDAHGLYARSARELPIAELISEALALDSPESRKDFQRLLSTLSSPLAGMVLAGRPQGFAQLSLAARETALRKMSTSSRSDLRQGFQAVKRLSLFLFYAAPGEDGENPNWPALRYQRPPAPPSPEAMPKPIHPLRVAAPLILTADAVVVGSGAGGGVMAAELSRAGKDVIVLEKGGYYNEPDFTGLEAEMTPALYLRRGLLSTADLGMVVLAG
;
A
#
# COMPACT_ATOMS: atom_id res chain seq x y z
N MET A 1 13.20 -1.20 -34.27
CA MET A 1 12.18 -0.14 -34.36
C MET A 1 11.65 0.05 -32.94
N ALA A 2 12.11 1.11 -32.26
CA ALA A 2 11.95 1.26 -30.81
C ALA A 2 10.48 1.55 -30.44
N VAL A 3 9.83 0.60 -29.79
CA VAL A 3 8.55 0.84 -29.13
C VAL A 3 8.87 1.59 -27.84
N LYS A 4 8.77 2.92 -27.89
CA LYS A 4 8.70 3.75 -26.69
C LYS A 4 7.50 3.25 -25.88
N GLN A 5 7.74 2.59 -24.75
CA GLN A 5 6.72 2.45 -23.71
C GLN A 5 6.35 3.87 -23.27
N GLN A 6 5.18 4.30 -23.71
CA GLN A 6 4.53 5.48 -23.16
C GLN A 6 4.34 5.25 -21.67
N ALA A 7 4.80 6.22 -20.87
CA ALA A 7 4.37 6.35 -19.49
C ALA A 7 2.84 6.20 -19.44
N PRO A 8 2.28 5.44 -18.48
CA PRO A 8 0.84 5.28 -18.40
C PRO A 8 0.22 6.67 -18.34
N ALA A 9 -0.69 6.92 -19.28
CA ALA A 9 -1.48 8.14 -19.31
C ALA A 9 -2.06 8.37 -17.92
N THR A 10 -1.89 9.59 -17.40
CA THR A 10 -2.52 10.09 -16.18
C THR A 10 -4.03 9.87 -16.31
N SER A 11 -4.48 8.75 -15.76
CA SER A 11 -5.87 8.31 -15.81
C SER A 11 -6.67 9.17 -14.85
N THR A 12 -7.29 10.21 -15.38
CA THR A 12 -8.25 11.12 -14.73
C THR A 12 -9.53 10.43 -14.19
N ALA A 13 -9.55 9.09 -14.13
CA ALA A 13 -10.64 8.28 -13.58
C ALA A 13 -10.40 7.83 -12.13
N VAL A 14 -9.16 7.88 -11.63
CA VAL A 14 -8.81 7.32 -10.32
C VAL A 14 -8.94 8.42 -9.25
N GLY A 15 -10.08 8.47 -8.58
CA GLY A 15 -10.38 9.49 -7.56
C GLY A 15 -11.86 9.90 -7.45
N LYS A 16 -12.69 9.54 -8.43
CA LYS A 16 -14.11 9.96 -8.49
C LYS A 16 -15.07 9.16 -7.60
N TRP A 17 -14.58 8.41 -6.62
CA TRP A 17 -15.43 7.65 -5.68
C TRP A 17 -15.46 8.27 -4.28
N LEU A 18 -14.51 9.12 -3.92
CA LEU A 18 -14.59 9.93 -2.70
C LEU A 18 -15.22 11.29 -3.01
N THR A 19 -16.09 11.77 -2.14
CA THR A 19 -16.59 13.15 -2.20
C THR A 19 -15.49 14.15 -1.83
N PRO A 20 -15.58 15.43 -2.24
CA PRO A 20 -14.59 16.44 -1.84
C PRO A 20 -14.41 16.57 -0.33
N THR A 21 -15.47 16.37 0.46
CA THR A 21 -15.40 16.39 1.93
C THR A 21 -14.66 15.17 2.49
N GLN A 22 -14.86 13.99 1.89
CA GLN A 22 -14.14 12.77 2.28
C GLN A 22 -12.65 12.89 1.93
N MET A 23 -12.30 13.41 0.74
CA MET A 23 -10.91 13.62 0.34
C MET A 23 -10.19 14.59 1.29
N ARG A 24 -10.77 15.76 1.58
CA ARG A 24 -10.21 16.69 2.58
C ARG A 24 -10.06 16.09 3.97
N THR A 25 -10.96 15.18 4.34
CA THR A 25 -10.86 14.46 5.61
C THR A 25 -9.68 13.49 5.60
N LEU A 26 -9.46 12.78 4.49
CA LEU A 26 -8.31 11.90 4.30
C LEU A 26 -6.98 12.65 4.30
N GLU A 27 -6.89 13.77 3.57
CA GLU A 27 -5.71 14.67 3.57
C GLU A 27 -5.36 15.13 4.99
N ALA A 28 -6.36 15.55 5.76
CA ALA A 28 -6.18 15.97 7.16
C ALA A 28 -5.75 14.82 8.08
N ILE A 29 -6.20 13.58 7.80
CA ILE A 29 -5.75 12.39 8.53
C ILE A 29 -4.29 12.08 8.19
N CYS A 30 -3.91 12.09 6.91
CA CYS A 30 -2.54 11.88 6.46
C CYS A 30 -1.60 12.90 7.10
N GLU A 31 -1.96 14.19 7.09
CA GLU A 31 -1.21 15.25 7.75
C GLU A 31 -1.05 15.00 9.26
N ALA A 32 -2.12 14.61 9.95
CA ALA A 32 -2.05 14.37 11.39
C ALA A 32 -1.23 13.13 11.77
N LEU A 33 -1.00 12.20 10.83
CA LEU A 33 -0.16 11.02 11.02
C LEU A 33 1.32 11.29 10.73
N ALA A 34 1.61 12.18 9.79
CA ALA A 34 2.96 12.65 9.46
C ALA A 34 2.96 14.17 9.25
N PRO A 35 2.87 14.95 10.36
CA PRO A 35 2.91 16.41 10.30
C PRO A 35 4.35 16.92 10.21
N ALA A 36 4.49 18.16 9.74
CA ALA A 36 5.73 18.90 9.91
C ALA A 36 5.95 19.21 11.41
N VAL A 37 7.11 18.84 11.93
CA VAL A 37 7.53 19.02 13.32
C VAL A 37 8.96 19.57 13.37
N PRO A 38 9.36 20.28 14.43
CA PRO A 38 10.76 20.63 14.61
C PRO A 38 11.61 19.37 14.80
N PRO A 39 12.87 19.35 14.31
CA PRO A 39 13.79 18.27 14.63
C PRO A 39 14.07 18.20 16.13
N PRO A 40 14.51 17.04 16.65
CA PRO A 40 14.96 16.91 18.04
C PRO A 40 16.01 17.95 18.41
N ALA A 41 16.02 18.35 19.69
CA ALA A 41 16.93 19.38 20.16
C ALA A 41 18.40 19.03 19.87
N GLY A 42 19.08 19.89 19.11
CA GLY A 42 20.48 19.69 18.71
C GLY A 42 20.67 18.92 17.41
N GLU A 43 19.60 18.44 16.76
CA GLU A 43 19.67 17.78 15.46
C GLU A 43 19.37 18.76 14.31
N MET A 44 20.10 18.63 13.20
CA MET A 44 19.80 19.33 11.95
C MET A 44 18.88 18.47 11.09
N ASP A 45 17.89 19.09 10.44
CA ASP A 45 17.03 18.41 9.46
C ASP A 45 17.61 18.50 8.04
N ALA A 46 18.78 17.88 7.84
CA ALA A 46 19.56 18.03 6.60
C ALA A 46 18.81 17.60 5.32
N HIS A 47 17.82 16.73 5.46
CA HIS A 47 17.02 16.18 4.36
C HIS A 47 15.54 16.60 4.41
N GLY A 48 15.17 17.48 5.34
CA GLY A 48 13.82 18.01 5.47
C GLY A 48 12.77 16.99 5.93
N LEU A 49 13.15 15.87 6.56
CA LEU A 49 12.20 14.83 6.99
C LEU A 49 11.26 15.36 8.08
N TYR A 50 11.78 16.07 9.07
CA TYR A 50 10.98 16.60 10.16
C TYR A 50 10.09 17.74 9.68
N ALA A 51 10.61 18.62 8.82
CA ALA A 51 9.86 19.73 8.26
C ALA A 51 8.81 19.33 7.21
N ARG A 52 8.84 18.09 6.71
CA ARG A 52 7.93 17.63 5.64
C ARG A 52 6.61 17.12 6.19
N SER A 53 5.53 17.75 5.74
CA SER A 53 4.18 17.29 6.00
C SER A 53 3.71 16.30 4.92
N ALA A 54 2.88 15.33 5.31
CA ALA A 54 2.18 14.48 4.35
C ALA A 54 1.24 15.26 3.41
N ARG A 55 0.93 16.54 3.69
CA ARG A 55 0.21 17.42 2.75
C ARG A 55 1.00 17.81 1.50
N GLU A 56 2.32 17.72 1.59
CA GLU A 56 3.20 18.06 0.47
C GLU A 56 3.35 16.91 -0.52
N LEU A 57 2.76 15.75 -0.21
CA LEU A 57 2.84 14.51 -0.97
C LEU A 57 1.42 14.04 -1.37
N PRO A 58 1.26 13.34 -2.50
CA PRO A 58 -0.06 12.89 -3.00
C PRO A 58 -0.59 11.66 -2.26
N ILE A 59 -0.42 11.59 -0.93
CA ILE A 59 -0.71 10.38 -0.14
C ILE A 59 -2.19 10.06 -0.15
N ALA A 60 -3.07 11.06 0.02
CA ALA A 60 -4.51 10.84 0.07
C ALA A 60 -5.05 10.34 -1.28
N GLU A 61 -4.53 10.88 -2.38
CA GLU A 61 -4.80 10.45 -3.74
C GLU A 61 -4.38 9.00 -3.92
N LEU A 62 -3.12 8.67 -3.65
CA LEU A 62 -2.59 7.30 -3.79
C LEU A 62 -3.38 6.27 -2.96
N ILE A 63 -3.85 6.64 -1.75
CA ILE A 63 -4.75 5.79 -0.96
C ILE A 63 -6.08 5.57 -1.69
N SER A 64 -6.68 6.63 -2.20
CA SER A 64 -7.93 6.58 -2.96
C SER A 64 -7.77 5.69 -4.20
N GLU A 65 -6.63 5.76 -4.88
CA GLU A 65 -6.30 4.94 -6.06
C GLU A 65 -6.12 3.47 -5.70
N ALA A 66 -5.36 3.17 -4.65
CA ALA A 66 -5.14 1.81 -4.19
C ALA A 66 -6.46 1.13 -3.78
N LEU A 67 -7.32 1.84 -3.05
CA LEU A 67 -8.62 1.33 -2.61
C LEU A 67 -9.66 1.26 -3.73
N ALA A 68 -9.52 2.04 -4.82
CA ALA A 68 -10.40 1.94 -5.98
C ALA A 68 -10.40 0.54 -6.62
N LEU A 69 -9.29 -0.19 -6.45
CA LEU A 69 -9.05 -1.54 -6.98
C LEU A 69 -9.43 -2.66 -6.00
N ASP A 70 -9.91 -2.33 -4.81
CA ASP A 70 -10.40 -3.30 -3.81
C ASP A 70 -11.92 -3.52 -3.96
N SER A 71 -12.47 -4.40 -3.11
CA SER A 71 -13.89 -4.76 -3.15
C SER A 71 -14.82 -3.53 -3.01
N PRO A 72 -16.00 -3.54 -3.65
CA PRO A 72 -17.03 -2.52 -3.43
C PRO A 72 -17.39 -2.31 -1.95
N GLU A 73 -17.34 -3.37 -1.16
CA GLU A 73 -17.61 -3.37 0.28
C GLU A 73 -16.51 -2.60 1.03
N SER A 74 -15.23 -2.91 0.79
CA SER A 74 -14.09 -2.18 1.36
C SER A 74 -14.21 -0.67 1.10
N ARG A 75 -14.55 -0.28 -0.13
CA ARG A 75 -14.74 1.13 -0.51
C ARG A 75 -15.87 1.78 0.26
N LYS A 76 -17.04 1.13 0.36
CA LYS A 76 -18.18 1.65 1.13
C LYS A 76 -17.84 1.83 2.60
N ASP A 77 -17.10 0.91 3.20
CA ASP A 77 -16.71 0.99 4.61
C ASP A 77 -15.71 2.14 4.84
N PHE A 78 -14.76 2.33 3.92
CA PHE A 78 -13.86 3.48 3.97
C PHE A 78 -14.60 4.82 3.80
N GLN A 79 -15.55 4.92 2.87
CA GLN A 79 -16.42 6.09 2.73
C GLN A 79 -17.20 6.39 4.01
N ARG A 80 -17.77 5.38 4.66
CA ARG A 80 -18.51 5.52 5.93
C ARG A 80 -17.62 6.03 7.05
N LEU A 81 -16.38 5.52 7.14
CA LEU A 81 -15.38 6.02 8.09
C LEU A 81 -15.12 7.51 7.87
N LEU A 82 -14.78 7.92 6.64
CA LEU A 82 -14.49 9.31 6.32
C LEU A 82 -15.70 10.23 6.53
N SER A 83 -16.90 9.79 6.14
CA SER A 83 -18.15 10.54 6.39
C SER A 83 -18.41 10.70 7.89
N THR A 84 -18.17 9.66 8.68
CA THR A 84 -18.29 9.74 10.14
C THR A 84 -17.33 10.77 10.71
N LEU A 85 -16.05 10.73 10.31
CA LEU A 85 -15.03 11.68 10.79
C LEU A 85 -15.28 13.11 10.31
N SER A 86 -15.95 13.29 9.17
CA SER A 86 -16.34 14.62 8.69
C SER A 86 -17.48 15.28 9.50
N SER A 87 -18.16 14.52 10.36
CA SER A 87 -19.28 15.02 11.17
C SER A 87 -18.81 15.85 12.38
N PRO A 88 -19.47 17.00 12.67
CA PRO A 88 -19.26 17.75 13.91
C PRO A 88 -19.44 16.92 15.19
N LEU A 89 -20.34 15.93 15.18
CA LEU A 89 -20.56 15.04 16.32
C LEU A 89 -19.33 14.17 16.58
N ALA A 90 -18.69 13.67 15.52
CA ALA A 90 -17.47 12.89 15.67
C ALA A 90 -16.33 13.74 16.26
N GLY A 91 -16.16 14.98 15.80
CA GLY A 91 -15.20 15.90 16.43
C GLY A 91 -15.51 16.19 17.90
N MET A 92 -16.79 16.32 18.26
CA MET A 92 -17.18 16.54 19.65
C MET A 92 -16.80 15.32 20.51
N VAL A 93 -17.11 14.12 20.04
CA VAL A 93 -16.80 12.87 20.75
C VAL A 93 -15.29 12.61 20.80
N LEU A 94 -14.56 12.85 19.71
CA LEU A 94 -13.16 12.45 19.56
C LEU A 94 -12.17 13.50 20.06
N ALA A 95 -12.50 14.79 19.94
CA ALA A 95 -11.61 15.91 20.26
C ALA A 95 -12.27 17.01 21.12
N GLY A 96 -13.52 16.85 21.55
CA GLY A 96 -14.22 17.85 22.37
C GLY A 96 -14.64 19.11 21.61
N ARG A 97 -14.67 19.08 20.26
CA ARG A 97 -14.97 20.24 19.41
C ARG A 97 -16.03 19.90 18.37
N PRO A 98 -17.15 20.66 18.24
CA PRO A 98 -18.22 20.37 17.28
C PRO A 98 -17.84 20.75 15.85
N GLN A 99 -16.80 20.12 15.30
CA GLN A 99 -16.22 20.39 13.98
C GLN A 99 -15.90 19.05 13.30
N GLY A 100 -16.01 18.99 11.98
CA GLY A 100 -15.50 17.84 11.23
C GLY A 100 -13.97 17.76 11.35
N PHE A 101 -13.42 16.56 11.21
CA PHE A 101 -12.01 16.28 11.44
C PHE A 101 -11.06 17.22 10.66
N ALA A 102 -11.39 17.52 9.40
CA ALA A 102 -10.60 18.42 8.57
C ALA A 102 -10.56 19.88 9.08
N GLN A 103 -11.55 20.32 9.87
CA GLN A 103 -11.56 21.68 10.43
C GLN A 103 -10.86 21.78 11.80
N LEU A 104 -10.54 20.66 12.44
CA LEU A 104 -9.82 20.62 13.71
C LEU A 104 -8.39 21.16 13.54
N SER A 105 -7.82 21.72 14.61
CA SER A 105 -6.38 22.00 14.69
C SER A 105 -5.58 20.69 14.66
N LEU A 106 -4.29 20.76 14.30
CA LEU A 106 -3.41 19.58 14.26
C LEU A 106 -3.42 18.80 15.59
N ALA A 107 -3.22 19.48 16.73
CA ALA A 107 -3.26 18.86 18.06
C ALA A 107 -4.61 18.18 18.38
N ALA A 108 -5.73 18.75 17.90
CA ALA A 108 -7.06 18.16 18.07
C ALA A 108 -7.26 16.93 17.16
N ARG A 109 -6.69 16.92 15.95
CA ARG A 109 -6.68 15.75 15.05
C ARG A 109 -5.86 14.61 15.64
N GLU A 110 -4.67 14.90 16.18
CA GLU A 110 -3.83 13.93 16.88
C GLU A 110 -4.55 13.32 18.09
N THR A 111 -5.23 14.16 18.89
CA THR A 111 -6.05 13.71 20.01
C THR A 111 -7.17 12.77 19.54
N ALA A 112 -7.87 13.11 18.46
CA ALA A 112 -8.92 12.27 17.88
C ALA A 112 -8.37 10.91 17.39
N LEU A 113 -7.26 10.90 16.65
CA LEU A 113 -6.64 9.66 16.17
C LEU A 113 -6.15 8.78 17.33
N ARG A 114 -5.55 9.38 18.37
CA ARG A 114 -5.16 8.67 19.60
C ARG A 114 -6.36 8.07 20.33
N LYS A 115 -7.49 8.78 20.37
CA LYS A 115 -8.73 8.26 20.96
C LYS A 115 -9.33 7.12 20.13
N MET A 116 -9.23 7.17 18.81
CA MET A 116 -9.62 6.06 17.94
C MET A 116 -8.76 4.81 18.17
N SER A 117 -7.43 4.97 18.28
CA SER A 117 -6.48 3.85 18.40
C SER A 117 -6.67 3.02 19.68
N THR A 118 -7.17 3.64 20.74
CA THR A 118 -7.38 3.04 22.06
C THR A 118 -8.86 2.88 22.42
N SER A 119 -9.78 3.12 21.47
CA SER A 119 -11.22 3.06 21.70
C SER A 119 -11.67 1.65 22.10
N SER A 120 -12.68 1.56 22.97
CA SER A 120 -13.35 0.28 23.26
C SER A 120 -14.09 -0.28 22.03
N ARG A 121 -14.50 0.59 21.10
CA ARG A 121 -15.18 0.18 19.86
C ARG A 121 -14.16 -0.30 18.82
N SER A 122 -14.38 -1.50 18.30
CA SER A 122 -13.48 -2.13 17.33
C SER A 122 -13.44 -1.42 15.98
N ASP A 123 -14.56 -0.86 15.53
CA ASP A 123 -14.67 -0.10 14.28
C ASP A 123 -13.74 1.12 14.25
N LEU A 124 -13.65 1.87 15.35
CA LEU A 124 -12.76 3.02 15.47
C LEU A 124 -11.28 2.60 15.47
N ARG A 125 -10.94 1.51 16.16
CA ARG A 125 -9.57 0.97 16.16
C ARG A 125 -9.17 0.49 14.76
N GLN A 126 -10.06 -0.24 14.09
CA GLN A 126 -9.87 -0.71 12.72
C GLN A 126 -9.68 0.47 11.75
N GLY A 127 -10.56 1.47 11.84
CA GLY A 127 -10.45 2.68 11.03
C GLY A 127 -9.12 3.39 11.23
N PHE A 128 -8.65 3.51 12.48
CA PHE A 128 -7.32 4.04 12.78
C PHE A 128 -6.19 3.20 12.16
N GLN A 129 -6.22 1.88 12.30
CA GLN A 129 -5.18 1.01 11.73
C GLN A 129 -5.14 1.09 10.20
N ALA A 130 -6.30 1.14 9.54
CA ALA A 130 -6.40 1.26 8.10
C ALA A 130 -5.74 2.55 7.59
N VAL A 131 -6.14 3.71 8.12
CA VAL A 131 -5.57 4.99 7.68
C VAL A 131 -4.10 5.13 8.09
N LYS A 132 -3.72 4.73 9.31
CA LYS A 132 -2.33 4.76 9.76
C LYS A 132 -1.41 3.99 8.84
N ARG A 133 -1.76 2.76 8.49
CA ARG A 133 -0.90 1.90 7.67
C ARG A 133 -0.78 2.40 6.26
N LEU A 134 -1.91 2.73 5.62
CA LEU A 134 -1.90 3.22 4.25
C LEU A 134 -1.15 4.55 4.12
N SER A 135 -1.42 5.51 5.02
CA SER A 135 -0.74 6.80 5.00
C SER A 135 0.76 6.68 5.25
N LEU A 136 1.18 5.95 6.29
CA LEU A 136 2.61 5.86 6.63
C LEU A 136 3.38 4.98 5.64
N PHE A 137 2.77 3.91 5.10
CA PHE A 137 3.39 3.12 4.05
C PHE A 137 3.70 4.00 2.84
N LEU A 138 2.70 4.72 2.31
CA LEU A 138 2.90 5.57 1.13
C LEU A 138 3.82 6.75 1.43
N PHE A 139 3.78 7.34 2.63
CA PHE A 139 4.69 8.41 3.02
C PHE A 139 6.16 7.99 2.87
N TYR A 140 6.50 6.76 3.23
CA TYR A 140 7.88 6.26 3.15
C TYR A 140 8.21 5.46 1.88
N ALA A 141 7.22 5.02 1.10
CA ALA A 141 7.42 4.13 -0.05
C ALA A 141 7.09 4.75 -1.41
N ALA A 142 6.20 5.74 -1.49
CA ALA A 142 5.76 6.27 -2.77
C ALA A 142 6.84 7.19 -3.37
N PRO A 143 7.34 6.93 -4.58
CA PRO A 143 8.30 7.81 -5.23
C PRO A 143 7.63 9.15 -5.63
N GLY A 144 8.41 10.22 -5.63
CA GLY A 144 8.06 11.50 -6.22
C GLY A 144 8.18 11.49 -7.75
N GLU A 145 8.07 12.67 -8.37
CA GLU A 145 8.15 12.83 -9.83
C GLU A 145 9.52 12.43 -10.41
N ASP A 146 10.58 12.54 -9.62
CA ASP A 146 11.94 12.13 -9.97
C ASP A 146 12.19 10.62 -9.80
N GLY A 147 11.18 9.86 -9.38
CA GLY A 147 11.28 8.43 -9.13
C GLY A 147 11.88 8.09 -7.77
N GLU A 148 12.13 9.07 -6.90
CA GLU A 148 12.70 8.89 -5.57
C GLU A 148 11.72 9.39 -4.50
N ASN A 149 11.62 8.69 -3.37
CA ASN A 149 10.84 9.23 -2.25
C ASN A 149 11.70 10.27 -1.51
N PRO A 150 11.18 11.47 -1.22
CA PRO A 150 11.97 12.54 -0.60
C PRO A 150 12.37 12.23 0.87
N ASN A 151 11.80 11.19 1.49
CA ASN A 151 12.18 10.71 2.81
C ASN A 151 13.35 9.73 2.78
N TRP A 152 13.64 9.07 1.66
CA TRP A 152 14.70 8.05 1.58
C TRP A 152 16.10 8.54 1.96
N PRO A 153 16.55 9.75 1.58
CA PRO A 153 17.85 10.25 2.01
C PRO A 153 18.00 10.32 3.54
N ALA A 154 16.95 10.76 4.24
CA ALA A 154 16.92 10.82 5.70
C ALA A 154 16.99 9.44 6.36
N LEU A 155 16.39 8.43 5.71
CA LEU A 155 16.41 7.03 6.14
C LEU A 155 17.69 6.30 5.73
N ARG A 156 18.56 6.93 4.94
CA ARG A 156 19.72 6.32 4.28
C ARG A 156 19.32 5.09 3.45
N TYR A 157 18.11 5.11 2.92
CA TYR A 157 17.61 4.05 2.06
C TYR A 157 18.29 4.18 0.70
N GLN A 158 18.98 3.13 0.29
CA GLN A 158 19.62 3.03 -1.01
C GLN A 158 18.77 2.13 -1.89
N ARG A 159 18.34 2.67 -3.02
CA ARG A 159 17.56 1.91 -3.99
C ARG A 159 18.38 0.73 -4.53
N PRO A 160 17.75 -0.43 -4.75
CA PRO A 160 18.37 -1.50 -5.52
C PRO A 160 18.86 -1.00 -6.89
N PRO A 161 19.92 -1.60 -7.45
CA PRO A 161 20.33 -1.29 -8.82
C PRO A 161 19.17 -1.52 -9.79
N ALA A 162 19.16 -0.77 -10.89
CA ALA A 162 18.15 -0.94 -11.92
C ALA A 162 18.10 -2.40 -12.39
N PRO A 163 16.89 -2.97 -12.59
CA PRO A 163 16.76 -4.35 -13.01
C PRO A 163 17.37 -4.56 -14.41
N PRO A 164 17.85 -5.79 -14.73
CA PRO A 164 18.36 -6.10 -16.06
C PRO A 164 17.26 -5.95 -17.13
N SER A 165 17.66 -5.75 -18.39
CA SER A 165 16.67 -5.68 -19.47
C SER A 165 16.01 -7.04 -19.70
N PRO A 166 14.75 -7.07 -20.20
CA PRO A 166 14.07 -8.33 -20.55
C PRO A 166 14.84 -9.18 -21.57
N GLU A 167 15.64 -8.56 -22.44
CA GLU A 167 16.49 -9.28 -23.40
C GLU A 167 17.70 -9.94 -22.71
N ALA A 168 18.23 -9.33 -21.65
CA ALA A 168 19.35 -9.87 -20.89
C ALA A 168 18.92 -11.04 -19.98
N MET A 169 17.68 -11.01 -19.49
CA MET A 169 17.09 -12.05 -18.64
C MET A 169 15.68 -12.40 -19.15
N PRO A 170 15.56 -13.17 -20.24
CA PRO A 170 14.27 -13.57 -20.78
C PRO A 170 13.55 -14.52 -19.82
N LYS A 171 12.21 -14.54 -19.89
CA LYS A 171 11.35 -15.44 -19.10
C LYS A 171 11.41 -16.88 -19.63
N PRO A 172 12.10 -17.84 -18.97
CA PRO A 172 12.23 -19.21 -19.48
C PRO A 172 10.96 -20.05 -19.34
N ILE A 173 10.05 -19.67 -18.43
CA ILE A 173 8.83 -20.43 -18.16
C ILE A 173 7.68 -19.86 -18.99
N HIS A 174 6.85 -20.75 -19.52
CA HIS A 174 5.59 -20.39 -20.18
C HIS A 174 4.42 -20.95 -19.38
N PRO A 175 3.90 -20.20 -18.39
CA PRO A 175 2.83 -20.69 -17.52
C PRO A 175 1.60 -21.06 -18.32
N LEU A 176 1.04 -22.23 -18.05
CA LEU A 176 -0.23 -22.65 -18.62
C LEU A 176 -1.37 -21.86 -17.97
N ARG A 177 -2.09 -21.07 -18.77
CA ARG A 177 -3.31 -20.39 -18.30
C ARG A 177 -4.50 -21.34 -18.35
N VAL A 178 -5.03 -21.71 -17.19
CA VAL A 178 -6.21 -22.56 -17.07
C VAL A 178 -7.48 -21.73 -17.30
N ALA A 179 -8.15 -21.94 -18.46
CA ALA A 179 -9.37 -21.22 -18.85
C ALA A 179 -10.66 -22.05 -18.72
N ALA A 180 -10.52 -23.37 -18.57
CA ALA A 180 -11.60 -24.33 -18.42
C ALA A 180 -11.12 -25.48 -17.51
N PRO A 181 -12.02 -26.32 -16.95
CA PRO A 181 -11.61 -27.50 -16.18
C PRO A 181 -10.59 -28.34 -16.95
N LEU A 182 -9.48 -28.64 -16.30
CA LEU A 182 -8.32 -29.33 -16.88
C LEU A 182 -7.86 -30.40 -15.89
N ILE A 183 -7.54 -31.58 -16.41
CA ILE A 183 -6.97 -32.69 -15.63
C ILE A 183 -5.52 -32.84 -16.05
N LEU A 184 -4.61 -32.68 -15.09
CA LEU A 184 -3.17 -32.91 -15.24
C LEU A 184 -2.73 -33.98 -14.25
N THR A 185 -1.70 -34.74 -14.59
CA THR A 185 -1.09 -35.76 -13.72
C THR A 185 0.34 -35.34 -13.41
N ALA A 186 0.74 -35.51 -12.15
CA ALA A 186 2.07 -35.19 -11.63
C ALA A 186 2.32 -36.01 -10.37
N ASP A 187 3.59 -36.18 -9.99
CA ASP A 187 3.97 -36.79 -8.72
C ASP A 187 3.66 -35.87 -7.52
N ALA A 188 3.73 -34.56 -7.74
CA ALA A 188 3.47 -33.56 -6.70
C ALA A 188 2.83 -32.28 -7.27
N VAL A 189 2.03 -31.62 -6.42
CA VAL A 189 1.46 -30.30 -6.68
C VAL A 189 1.91 -29.34 -5.58
N VAL A 190 2.57 -28.25 -5.98
CA VAL A 190 2.97 -27.16 -5.09
C VAL A 190 2.00 -25.99 -5.31
N VAL A 191 1.35 -25.54 -4.25
CA VAL A 191 0.41 -24.41 -4.31
C VAL A 191 1.10 -23.15 -3.79
N GLY A 192 1.31 -22.17 -4.67
CA GLY A 192 2.09 -20.97 -4.46
C GLY A 192 3.53 -21.12 -4.97
N SER A 193 4.03 -20.14 -5.72
CA SER A 193 5.43 -20.08 -6.18
C SER A 193 6.29 -19.09 -5.38
N GLY A 194 5.82 -18.66 -4.21
CA GLY A 194 6.58 -17.80 -3.29
C GLY A 194 7.83 -18.49 -2.71
N ALA A 195 8.41 -17.86 -1.69
CA ALA A 195 9.73 -18.25 -1.14
C ALA A 195 9.85 -19.74 -0.75
N GLY A 196 8.78 -20.34 -0.22
CA GLY A 196 8.76 -21.78 0.10
C GLY A 196 8.43 -22.67 -1.09
N GLY A 197 7.45 -22.25 -1.90
CA GLY A 197 6.95 -23.06 -3.02
C GLY A 197 7.96 -23.22 -4.14
N GLY A 198 8.68 -22.16 -4.50
CA GLY A 198 9.74 -22.21 -5.51
C GLY A 198 10.87 -23.16 -5.11
N VAL A 199 11.31 -23.12 -3.85
CA VAL A 199 12.33 -24.03 -3.31
C VAL A 199 11.84 -25.47 -3.37
N MET A 200 10.61 -25.74 -2.92
CA MET A 200 10.07 -27.09 -2.95
C MET A 200 9.92 -27.64 -4.36
N ALA A 201 9.47 -26.81 -5.31
CA ALA A 201 9.36 -27.20 -6.70
C ALA A 201 10.73 -27.57 -7.29
N ALA A 202 11.78 -26.80 -6.96
CA ALA A 202 13.14 -27.06 -7.40
C ALA A 202 13.70 -28.38 -6.85
N GLU A 203 13.55 -28.62 -5.54
CA GLU A 203 14.03 -29.85 -4.89
C GLU A 203 13.32 -31.11 -5.42
N LEU A 204 11.99 -31.06 -5.56
CA LEU A 204 11.22 -32.18 -6.11
C LEU A 204 11.59 -32.46 -7.57
N SER A 205 11.75 -31.42 -8.39
CA SER A 205 12.18 -31.56 -9.79
C SER A 205 13.59 -32.15 -9.89
N ARG A 206 14.54 -31.72 -9.03
CA ARG A 206 15.90 -32.30 -8.96
C ARG A 206 15.90 -33.77 -8.56
N ALA A 207 14.91 -34.21 -7.78
CA ALA A 207 14.71 -35.62 -7.44
C ALA A 207 14.04 -36.44 -8.56
N GLY A 208 13.81 -35.85 -9.74
CA GLY A 208 13.23 -36.51 -10.91
C GLY A 208 11.71 -36.68 -10.85
N LYS A 209 11.02 -35.83 -10.08
CA LYS A 209 9.55 -35.84 -9.97
C LYS A 209 8.91 -34.92 -11.01
N ASP A 210 7.77 -35.35 -11.53
CA ASP A 210 6.88 -34.46 -12.29
C ASP A 210 6.14 -33.54 -11.32
N VAL A 211 6.36 -32.23 -11.40
CA VAL A 211 5.83 -31.25 -10.45
C VAL A 211 4.95 -30.22 -11.17
N ILE A 212 3.75 -29.99 -10.64
CA ILE A 212 2.91 -28.87 -11.03
C ILE A 212 2.99 -27.79 -9.97
N VAL A 213 3.27 -26.55 -10.39
CA VAL A 213 3.20 -25.36 -9.52
C VAL A 213 1.96 -24.56 -9.88
N LEU A 214 1.10 -24.31 -8.89
CA LEU A 214 -0.11 -23.51 -9.04
C LEU A 214 0.10 -22.14 -8.38
N GLU A 215 0.20 -21.09 -9.20
CA GLU A 215 0.34 -19.71 -8.72
C GLU A 215 -0.90 -18.88 -9.06
N LYS A 216 -1.33 -18.05 -8.11
CA LYS A 216 -2.48 -17.15 -8.26
C LYS A 216 -2.10 -15.83 -8.93
N GLY A 217 -0.89 -15.34 -8.67
CA GLY A 217 -0.31 -14.11 -9.20
C GLY A 217 0.19 -14.23 -10.64
N GLY A 218 0.86 -13.16 -11.09
CA GLY A 218 1.54 -13.13 -12.38
C GLY A 218 2.89 -13.84 -12.34
N TYR A 219 3.47 -14.06 -13.53
CA TYR A 219 4.86 -14.53 -13.63
C TYR A 219 5.81 -13.33 -13.68
N TYR A 220 6.58 -13.15 -12.60
CA TYR A 220 7.59 -12.11 -12.45
C TYR A 220 9.00 -12.71 -12.45
N ASN A 221 9.95 -12.05 -13.11
CA ASN A 221 11.38 -12.34 -13.02
C ASN A 221 12.20 -11.05 -12.85
N GLU A 222 13.53 -11.14 -12.86
CA GLU A 222 14.47 -10.07 -12.50
C GLU A 222 14.16 -8.69 -13.14
N PRO A 223 13.84 -8.59 -14.46
CA PRO A 223 13.44 -7.35 -15.12
C PRO A 223 12.19 -6.69 -14.55
N ASP A 224 11.28 -7.45 -13.92
CA ASP A 224 10.02 -6.94 -13.41
C ASP A 224 10.14 -6.35 -11.98
N PHE A 225 11.24 -6.60 -11.26
CA PHE A 225 11.43 -6.09 -9.90
C PHE A 225 12.01 -4.67 -9.92
N THR A 226 11.13 -3.66 -9.90
CA THR A 226 11.52 -2.24 -10.05
C THR A 226 12.29 -1.65 -8.87
N GLY A 227 12.26 -2.35 -7.73
CA GLY A 227 12.81 -1.88 -6.45
C GLY A 227 11.97 -0.78 -5.79
N LEU A 228 10.76 -0.51 -6.30
CA LEU A 228 9.84 0.50 -5.77
C LEU A 228 8.75 -0.20 -4.95
N GLU A 229 8.76 -0.06 -3.62
CA GLU A 229 7.85 -0.81 -2.74
C GLU A 229 6.39 -0.47 -2.97
N ALA A 230 6.06 0.80 -3.25
CA ALA A 230 4.69 1.24 -3.52
C ALA A 230 4.10 0.58 -4.79
N GLU A 231 4.95 0.23 -5.75
CA GLU A 231 4.57 -0.48 -6.99
C GLU A 231 4.58 -2.01 -6.79
N MET A 232 5.65 -2.54 -6.19
CA MET A 232 5.85 -3.99 -6.11
C MET A 232 5.00 -4.66 -5.03
N THR A 233 4.71 -3.99 -3.92
CA THR A 233 3.86 -4.54 -2.85
C THR A 233 2.48 -4.96 -3.37
N PRO A 234 1.71 -4.11 -4.10
CA PRO A 234 0.42 -4.51 -4.61
C PRO A 234 0.48 -5.57 -5.72
N ALA A 235 1.61 -5.70 -6.42
CA ALA A 235 1.81 -6.69 -7.48
C ALA A 235 2.14 -8.09 -6.92
N LEU A 236 2.96 -8.16 -5.88
CA LEU A 236 3.54 -9.40 -5.38
C LEU A 236 2.74 -10.06 -4.24
N TYR A 237 2.01 -9.28 -3.43
CA TYR A 237 1.34 -9.82 -2.26
C TYR A 237 -0.18 -9.97 -2.45
N LEU A 238 -0.71 -11.06 -1.89
CA LEU A 238 -2.14 -11.34 -1.80
C LEU A 238 -2.90 -10.15 -1.20
N ARG A 239 -4.05 -9.84 -1.81
CA ARG A 239 -4.86 -8.66 -1.50
C ARG A 239 -4.04 -7.36 -1.54
N ARG A 240 -3.06 -7.29 -2.47
CA ARG A 240 -2.22 -6.12 -2.69
C ARG A 240 -1.42 -5.70 -1.45
N GLY A 241 -1.07 -6.66 -0.59
CA GLY A 241 -0.41 -6.39 0.71
C GLY A 241 -1.34 -5.90 1.82
N LEU A 242 -2.66 -5.86 1.60
CA LEU A 242 -3.66 -5.40 2.58
C LEU A 242 -4.29 -6.53 3.41
N LEU A 243 -3.91 -7.80 3.16
CA LEU A 243 -4.42 -8.92 3.93
C LEU A 243 -4.07 -8.74 5.41
N SER A 244 -5.05 -8.92 6.28
CA SER A 244 -4.93 -8.66 7.71
C SER A 244 -5.92 -9.48 8.52
N THR A 245 -5.72 -9.53 9.85
CA THR A 245 -6.68 -10.12 10.78
C THR A 245 -8.01 -9.38 10.76
N ALA A 246 -9.10 -10.01 11.21
CA ALA A 246 -10.45 -9.43 11.19
C ALA A 246 -10.58 -8.10 11.94
N ASP A 247 -9.71 -7.85 12.92
CA ASP A 247 -9.64 -6.60 13.68
C ASP A 247 -8.59 -5.60 13.17
N LEU A 248 -7.96 -5.91 12.02
CA LEU A 248 -6.84 -5.18 11.44
C LEU A 248 -5.65 -5.02 12.41
N GLY A 249 -5.52 -5.84 13.46
CA GLY A 249 -4.42 -5.78 14.41
C GLY A 249 -3.07 -6.19 13.80
N MET A 250 -3.08 -7.16 12.88
CA MET A 250 -1.88 -7.68 12.22
C MET A 250 -2.05 -7.74 10.70
N VAL A 251 -1.01 -7.35 9.96
CA VAL A 251 -0.91 -7.55 8.50
C VAL A 251 -0.30 -8.91 8.23
N VAL A 252 -0.81 -9.60 7.21
CA VAL A 252 -0.27 -10.88 6.72
C VAL A 252 0.24 -10.66 5.30
N LEU A 253 1.55 -10.71 5.12
CA LEU A 253 2.16 -10.73 3.80
C LEU A 253 2.19 -12.19 3.31
N ALA A 254 1.36 -12.49 2.32
CA ALA A 254 1.30 -13.79 1.68
C ALA A 254 1.57 -13.60 0.18
N GLY A 255 2.58 -14.26 -0.34
CA GLY A 255 2.98 -14.27 -1.75
C GLY A 255 3.59 -15.60 -2.12
#